data_AF-A0A9E1R414-F1
#
_entry.id   AF-A0A9E1R414-F1
#
_cell.length_a   1.000
_cell.length_b   1.000
_cell.length_c   1.000
_cell.angle_alpha   90.00
_cell.angle_beta   90.00
_cell.angle_gamma   90.00
#
_symmetry.space_group_name_H-M   'P 1'
#
loop_
_entity.id
_entity.type
_entity.pdbx_description
1 polymer ?
#
loop_
_entity_poly.entity_id
_entity_poly.type
_entity_poly.pdbx_seq_one_letter_code
_entity_poly.pdbx_strand_id
1 'polypeptide(L)'
;MAIADSIHILVSLLYYMRQGLPKNAAIVESLRVNFQPVFLTSLTTAIGFLSMNFSDAPPFRHLGNVVAVGVVAAWFFSIGFLPALLSLLPLRERAGKETRESRFDGWVDFLVRRRAATLWSSVAAVLFLAAFVPKINLDDRWVDYFAESISFRTDTDFVVDELTGIYTLEYSITAK
;
A
#
# COMPACT_ATOMS: atom_id res chain seq x y z
N MET A 1 6.14 -0.79 -0.08
CA MET A 1 7.18 -0.40 0.91
C MET A 1 8.56 -0.39 0.29
N ALA A 2 9.16 -1.55 -0.03
CA ALA A 2 10.53 -1.64 -0.55
C ALA A 2 10.93 -0.60 -1.63
N ILE A 3 10.09 -0.42 -2.65
CA ILE A 3 10.35 0.56 -3.73
C ILE A 3 10.30 2.00 -3.20
N ALA A 4 9.34 2.34 -2.35
CA ALA A 4 9.20 3.67 -1.77
C ALA A 4 10.41 4.01 -0.89
N ASP A 5 10.81 3.09 -0.01
CA ASP A 5 11.99 3.26 0.85
C ASP A 5 13.25 3.47 0.01
N SER A 6 13.41 2.67 -1.05
CA SER A 6 14.53 2.79 -1.99
C SER A 6 14.53 4.11 -2.74
N ILE A 7 13.36 4.60 -3.16
CA ILE A 7 13.23 5.90 -3.83
C ILE A 7 13.59 7.04 -2.87
N HIS A 8 13.12 7.01 -1.62
CA HIS A 8 13.44 8.05 -0.64
C HIS A 8 14.95 8.14 -0.37
N ILE A 9 15.60 6.99 -0.19
CA ILE A 9 17.06 6.91 0.00
C ILE A 9 17.79 7.38 -1.27
N LEU A 10 17.40 6.92 -2.45
CA LEU A 10 18.03 7.28 -3.73
C LEU A 10 17.89 8.76 -4.06
N VAL A 11 16.70 9.33 -3.89
CA VAL A 11 16.45 10.76 -4.14
C VAL A 11 17.27 11.62 -3.18
N SER A 12 17.36 11.22 -1.92
CA SER A 12 18.20 11.91 -0.92
C SER A 12 19.69 11.81 -1.26
N LEU A 13 20.15 10.63 -1.70
CA LEU A 13 21.52 10.44 -2.20
C LEU A 13 21.81 11.38 -3.37
N LEU A 14 20.94 11.40 -4.38
CA LEU A 14 21.11 12.26 -5.55
C LEU A 14 21.06 13.75 -5.18
N TYR A 15 20.22 14.12 -4.22
CA TYR A 15 20.13 15.48 -3.68
C TYR A 15 21.46 15.90 -3.02
N TYR A 16 22.05 15.06 -2.18
CA TYR A 16 23.33 15.34 -1.54
C TYR A 16 24.51 15.33 -2.51
N MET A 17 24.51 14.43 -3.50
CA MET A 17 25.51 14.43 -4.58
C MET A 17 25.44 15.73 -5.40
N ARG A 18 24.24 16.24 -5.70
CA ARG A 18 24.06 17.54 -6.39
C ARG A 18 24.54 18.74 -5.57
N GLN A 19 24.59 18.63 -4.25
CA GLN A 19 25.19 19.64 -3.37
C GLN A 19 26.73 19.54 -3.28
N GLY A 20 27.35 18.61 -4.02
CA GLY A 20 28.80 18.46 -4.08
C GLY A 20 29.39 17.48 -3.06
N LEU A 21 28.56 16.74 -2.30
CA LEU A 21 29.07 15.69 -1.42
C LEU A 21 29.62 14.50 -2.24
N PRO A 22 30.78 13.94 -1.86
CA PRO A 22 31.27 12.72 -2.49
C PRO A 22 30.29 11.58 -2.24
N LYS A 23 30.12 10.71 -3.25
CA LYS A 23 29.13 9.62 -3.27
C LYS A 23 29.02 8.85 -1.95
N ASN A 24 30.14 8.42 -1.36
CA ASN A 24 30.13 7.66 -0.11
C ASN A 24 29.59 8.47 1.08
N ALA A 25 29.95 9.75 1.18
CA ALA A 25 29.40 10.63 2.21
C ALA A 25 27.90 10.90 1.97
N ALA A 26 27.50 11.06 0.71
CA ALA A 26 26.10 11.23 0.35
C ALA A 26 25.23 9.99 0.66
N ILE A 27 25.78 8.77 0.52
CA ILE A 27 25.11 7.53 0.95
C ILE A 27 24.89 7.54 2.46
N VAL A 28 25.93 7.83 3.24
CA VAL A 28 25.82 7.87 4.72
C VAL A 28 24.79 8.91 5.17
N GLU A 29 24.83 10.12 4.60
CA GLU A 29 23.88 11.18 4.98
C GLU A 29 22.45 10.84 4.53
N SER A 30 22.28 10.23 3.35
CA SER A 30 20.97 9.77 2.88
C SER A 30 20.36 8.72 3.81
N LEU A 31 21.16 7.78 4.31
CA LEU A 31 20.71 6.80 5.29
C LEU A 31 20.35 7.49 6.61
N ARG A 32 21.20 8.38 7.11
CA ARG A 32 20.99 9.09 8.37
C ARG A 32 19.64 9.82 8.42
N VAL A 33 19.29 10.55 7.35
CA VAL A 33 18.04 11.32 7.32
C VAL A 33 16.80 10.46 7.06
N ASN A 34 16.94 9.34 6.34
CA ASN A 34 15.81 8.47 6.00
C ASN A 34 15.60 7.31 6.98
N PHE A 35 16.58 6.98 7.84
CA PHE A 35 16.52 5.81 8.72
C PHE A 35 15.30 5.83 9.66
N GLN A 36 15.11 6.93 10.39
CA GLN A 36 13.99 7.07 11.32
C GLN A 36 12.62 7.02 10.61
N PRO A 37 12.37 7.81 9.54
CA PRO A 37 11.12 7.71 8.78
C PRO A 37 10.85 6.30 8.25
N VAL A 38 11.83 5.68 7.58
CA VAL A 38 11.68 4.37 6.94
C VAL A 38 11.47 3.25 7.97
N PHE A 39 12.10 3.35 9.15
CA PHE A 39 11.85 2.43 10.26
C PHE A 39 10.43 2.56 10.81
N LEU A 40 9.97 3.78 11.06
CA LEU A 40 8.62 4.00 11.60
C LEU A 40 7.53 3.56 10.62
N THR A 41 7.68 3.85 9.32
CA THR A 41 6.72 3.40 8.30
C THR A 41 6.68 1.89 8.17
N SER A 42 7.84 1.23 8.20
CA SER A 42 7.94 -0.23 8.16
C SER A 42 7.32 -0.87 9.40
N LEU A 43 7.62 -0.34 10.59
CA LEU A 43 7.09 -0.83 11.86
C LEU A 43 5.57 -0.71 11.94
N THR A 44 5.03 0.46 11.63
CA THR A 44 3.58 0.70 11.64
C THR A 44 2.85 -0.16 10.62
N THR A 45 3.43 -0.36 9.44
CA THR A 45 2.88 -1.27 8.42
C THR A 45 2.89 -2.71 8.89
N ALA A 46 3.99 -3.17 9.50
CA ALA A 46 4.07 -4.53 10.05
C ALA A 46 3.03 -4.76 11.16
N ILE A 47 2.85 -3.79 12.07
CA ILE A 47 1.82 -3.82 13.11
C ILE A 47 0.42 -3.86 12.48
N GLY A 48 0.17 -3.05 11.44
CA GLY A 48 -1.09 -3.05 10.69
C GLY A 48 -1.43 -4.43 10.13
N PHE A 49 -0.47 -5.11 9.50
CA PHE A 49 -0.70 -6.48 8.98
C PHE A 49 -0.78 -7.53 10.09
N LEU A 50 -0.01 -7.39 11.18
CA LEU A 50 -0.11 -8.29 12.33
C LEU A 50 -1.47 -8.20 13.03
N SER A 51 -2.17 -7.07 12.93
CA SER A 51 -3.54 -6.94 13.45
C SER A 51 -4.53 -7.91 12.77
N MET A 52 -4.23 -8.39 11.55
CA MET A 52 -5.03 -9.41 10.86
C MET A 52 -5.03 -10.76 11.60
N ASN A 53 -4.10 -10.99 12.52
CA ASN A 53 -4.10 -12.19 13.38
C ASN A 53 -5.33 -12.28 14.30
N PHE A 54 -6.03 -11.16 14.53
CA PHE A 54 -7.28 -11.15 15.28
C PHE A 54 -8.51 -11.57 14.46
N SER A 55 -8.36 -11.83 13.15
CA SER A 55 -9.45 -12.32 12.30
C SER A 55 -9.85 -13.75 12.64
N ASP A 56 -11.15 -14.07 12.60
CA ASP A 56 -11.67 -15.44 12.77
C ASP A 56 -11.34 -16.34 11.58
N ALA A 57 -11.24 -15.78 10.38
CA ALA A 57 -10.85 -16.52 9.18
C ALA A 57 -9.34 -16.81 9.17
N PRO A 58 -8.91 -18.09 9.22
CA PRO A 58 -7.49 -18.48 9.20
C PRO A 58 -6.65 -17.93 8.02
N PRO A 59 -7.19 -17.81 6.78
CA PRO A 59 -6.43 -17.27 5.65
C PRO A 59 -5.86 -15.87 5.89
N PHE A 60 -6.59 -15.01 6.60
CA PHE A 60 -6.14 -13.64 6.89
C PHE A 60 -4.98 -13.61 7.89
N ARG A 61 -4.89 -14.57 8.80
CA ARG A 61 -3.76 -14.70 9.73
C ARG A 61 -2.48 -15.08 8.99
N HIS A 62 -2.57 -16.04 8.07
CA HIS A 62 -1.43 -16.43 7.24
C HIS A 62 -0.95 -15.26 6.37
N LEU A 63 -1.88 -14.55 5.73
CA LEU A 63 -1.57 -13.37 4.94
C LEU A 63 -0.87 -12.29 5.78
N GLY A 64 -1.43 -11.94 6.94
CA GLY A 64 -0.87 -10.92 7.83
C GLY A 64 0.57 -11.23 8.25
N ASN A 65 0.84 -12.47 8.65
CA ASN A 65 2.19 -12.89 9.06
C ASN A 65 3.20 -12.88 7.90
N VAL A 66 2.82 -13.38 6.72
CA VAL A 66 3.70 -13.38 5.55
C VAL A 66 4.05 -11.96 5.12
N VAL A 67 3.06 -11.06 5.10
CA VAL A 67 3.30 -9.66 4.72
C VAL A 67 4.16 -8.94 5.77
N ALA A 68 3.91 -9.16 7.07
CA ALA A 68 4.71 -8.56 8.14
C ALA A 68 6.19 -8.96 8.03
N VAL A 69 6.49 -10.24 7.78
CA VAL A 69 7.85 -10.71 7.52
C VAL A 69 8.43 -10.05 6.27
N GLY A 70 7.66 -9.95 5.19
CA GLY A 70 8.08 -9.30 3.96
C GLY A 70 8.42 -7.82 4.13
N VAL A 71 7.65 -7.08 4.95
CA VAL A 71 7.92 -5.66 5.26
C VAL A 71 9.20 -5.51 6.07
N VAL A 72 9.41 -6.34 7.09
CA VAL A 72 10.64 -6.31 7.89
C VAL A 72 11.85 -6.66 7.02
N ALA A 73 11.75 -7.69 6.18
CA ALA A 73 12.81 -8.05 5.23
C ALA A 73 13.10 -6.91 4.24
N ALA A 74 12.06 -6.24 3.71
CA ALA A 74 12.21 -5.10 2.82
C ALA A 74 12.95 -3.93 3.48
N TRP A 75 12.68 -3.66 4.76
CA TRP A 75 13.41 -2.66 5.54
C TRP A 75 14.90 -3.01 5.67
N PHE A 76 15.21 -4.26 6.02
CA PHE A 76 16.60 -4.74 6.08
C PHE A 76 17.32 -4.62 4.75
N PHE A 77 16.69 -4.99 3.64
CA PHE A 77 17.29 -4.85 2.31
C PHE A 77 17.46 -3.39 1.90
N SER A 78 16.53 -2.51 2.27
CA SER A 78 16.62 -1.08 1.92
C SER A 78 17.73 -0.34 2.67
N ILE A 79 18.07 -0.76 3.89
CA ILE A 79 19.12 -0.12 4.70
C ILE A 79 20.46 -0.83 4.60
N GLY A 80 20.49 -2.14 4.36
CA GLY A 80 21.73 -2.90 4.22
C GLY A 80 22.15 -3.08 2.77
N PHE A 81 21.30 -3.75 1.99
CA PHE A 81 21.65 -4.20 0.64
C PHE A 81 21.68 -3.04 -0.36
N LEU A 82 20.70 -2.14 -0.32
CA LEU A 82 20.61 -1.01 -1.24
C LEU A 82 21.84 -0.08 -1.17
N PRO A 83 22.30 0.44 -0.01
CA PRO A 83 23.47 1.32 0.01
C PRO A 83 24.76 0.59 -0.39
N ALA A 84 24.90 -0.69 -0.06
CA ALA A 84 26.01 -1.52 -0.53
C ALA A 84 26.01 -1.62 -2.07
N LEU A 85 24.85 -1.88 -2.66
CA LEU A 85 24.68 -1.91 -4.11
C LEU A 85 24.96 -0.53 -4.74
N LEU A 86 24.42 0.55 -4.18
CA LEU A 86 24.65 1.91 -4.64
C LEU A 86 26.12 2.31 -4.55
N SER A 87 26.87 1.82 -3.56
CA SER A 87 28.32 2.05 -3.44
C SER A 87 29.12 1.48 -4.62
N LEU A 88 28.69 0.34 -5.18
CA LEU A 88 29.34 -0.34 -6.30
C LEU A 88 28.93 0.24 -7.65
N LEU A 89 27.67 0.65 -7.81
CA LEU A 89 27.17 1.13 -9.10
C LEU A 89 27.69 2.54 -9.46
N PRO A 90 28.12 2.77 -10.72
CA PRO A 90 28.46 4.11 -11.17
C PRO A 90 27.19 4.96 -11.27
N LEU A 91 27.01 5.88 -10.32
CA LEU A 91 25.92 6.86 -10.33
C LEU A 91 26.46 8.15 -10.95
N ARG A 92 25.89 8.52 -12.10
CA ARG A 92 26.22 9.77 -12.77
C ARG A 92 25.23 10.84 -12.34
N GLU A 93 25.74 11.93 -11.79
CA GLU A 93 24.95 13.13 -11.54
C GLU A 93 24.34 13.63 -12.85
N ARG A 94 23.01 13.61 -12.97
CA ARG A 94 22.35 14.46 -13.96
C ARG A 94 22.38 15.87 -13.40
N ALA A 95 23.28 16.69 -13.94
CA ALA A 95 23.30 18.14 -13.80
C ALA A 95 22.05 18.72 -14.49
N GLY A 96 20.89 18.51 -13.89
CA GLY A 96 19.64 19.16 -14.28
C GLY A 96 19.40 20.30 -13.31
N LYS A 97 19.40 21.54 -13.82
CA LYS A 97 18.85 22.68 -13.08
C LYS A 97 17.41 22.32 -12.71
N GLU A 98 17.04 22.46 -11.45
CA GLU A 98 15.62 22.46 -11.04
C GLU A 98 14.95 23.66 -11.72
N THR A 99 14.42 23.47 -12.92
CA THR A 99 13.48 24.43 -13.52
C THR A 99 12.17 24.28 -12.78
N ARG A 100 12.07 25.00 -11.67
CA ARG A 100 10.95 25.07 -10.75
C ARG A 100 9.94 26.12 -11.22
N GLU A 101 9.39 25.89 -12.40
CA GLU A 101 8.22 26.61 -12.91
C GLU A 101 7.28 25.52 -13.43
N SER A 102 6.64 24.82 -12.48
CA SER A 102 5.66 23.80 -12.80
C SER A 102 4.29 24.41 -12.62
N ARG A 103 3.38 24.15 -13.56
CA ARG A 103 1.93 24.47 -13.44
C ARG A 103 1.32 24.04 -12.10
N PHE A 104 1.98 23.13 -11.38
CA PHE A 104 1.65 22.69 -10.04
C PHE A 104 1.75 23.78 -8.97
N ASP A 105 2.69 24.74 -9.08
CA ASP A 105 2.88 25.79 -8.08
C ASP A 105 1.65 26.72 -8.00
N GLY A 106 1.03 27.04 -9.14
CA GLY A 106 -0.23 27.80 -9.17
C GLY A 106 -1.42 27.04 -8.56
N TRP A 107 -1.44 25.71 -8.69
CA TRP A 107 -2.45 24.85 -8.05
C TRP A 107 -2.27 24.79 -6.53
N VAL A 108 -1.02 24.65 -6.07
CA VAL A 108 -0.67 24.70 -4.64
C VAL A 108 -1.07 26.06 -4.05
N ASP A 109 -0.71 27.16 -4.71
CA ASP A 109 -1.06 28.50 -4.25
C ASP A 109 -2.59 28.73 -4.21
N PHE A 110 -3.35 28.14 -5.14
CA PHE A 110 -4.81 28.19 -5.11
C PHE A 110 -5.38 27.45 -3.89
N LEU A 111 -4.89 26.23 -3.64
CA LEU A 111 -5.30 25.41 -2.50
C LEU A 111 -4.96 26.06 -1.16
N VAL A 112 -3.78 26.68 -1.05
CA VAL A 112 -3.32 27.38 0.16
C VAL A 112 -4.12 28.67 0.38
N ARG A 113 -4.38 29.46 -0.68
CA ARG A 113 -5.21 30.68 -0.57
C ARG A 113 -6.64 30.38 -0.13
N ARG A 114 -7.19 29.22 -0.51
CA ARG A 114 -8.54 28.78 -0.13
C ARG A 114 -8.54 27.66 0.93
N ARG A 115 -7.55 27.63 1.82
CA ARG A 115 -7.35 26.55 2.82
C ARG A 115 -8.62 26.10 3.55
N ALA A 116 -9.47 27.03 3.98
CA ALA A 116 -10.69 26.69 4.72
C ALA A 116 -11.70 25.97 3.83
N ALA A 117 -11.92 26.46 2.60
CA ALA A 117 -12.81 25.81 1.64
C ALA A 117 -12.27 24.44 1.23
N THR A 118 -10.96 24.31 1.02
CA THR A 118 -10.30 23.03 0.71
C THR A 118 -10.52 22.01 1.82
N LEU A 119 -10.29 22.38 3.08
CA LEU A 119 -10.51 21.50 4.24
C LEU A 119 -11.97 21.10 4.41
N TRP A 120 -12.91 22.05 4.32
CA TRP A 120 -14.33 21.72 4.43
C TRP A 120 -14.82 20.86 3.26
N SER A 121 -14.30 21.08 2.05
CA SER A 121 -14.63 20.25 0.89
C SER A 121 -14.11 18.82 1.02
N SER A 122 -12.91 18.60 1.57
CA SER A 122 -12.37 17.26 1.77
C SER A 122 -13.14 16.52 2.87
N VAL A 123 -13.50 17.19 3.96
CA VAL A 123 -14.35 16.63 5.01
C VAL A 123 -15.73 16.26 4.46
N ALA A 124 -16.37 17.17 3.70
CA ALA A 124 -17.66 16.89 3.08
C ALA A 124 -17.59 15.71 2.11
N ALA A 125 -16.52 15.62 1.31
CA ALA A 125 -16.31 14.49 0.40
C ALA A 125 -16.13 13.16 1.14
N VAL A 126 -15.34 13.16 2.24
CA VAL A 126 -15.16 11.96 3.08
C VAL A 126 -16.48 11.53 3.72
N LEU A 127 -17.25 12.45 4.28
CA LEU A 127 -18.55 12.14 4.88
C LEU A 127 -19.56 11.65 3.84
N PHE A 128 -19.55 12.26 2.65
CA PHE A 128 -20.39 11.84 1.54
C PHE A 128 -20.07 10.40 1.12
N LEU A 129 -18.79 10.05 0.94
CA LEU A 129 -18.39 8.68 0.61
C LEU A 129 -18.68 7.69 1.75
N ALA A 130 -18.44 8.11 3.00
CA ALA A 130 -18.72 7.29 4.18
C ALA A 130 -20.22 6.95 4.31
N ALA A 131 -21.12 7.82 3.85
CA ALA A 131 -22.55 7.56 3.84
C ALA A 131 -22.97 6.38 2.94
N PHE A 132 -22.09 5.93 2.02
CA PHE A 132 -22.33 4.77 1.17
C PHE A 132 -21.81 3.46 1.78
N VAL A 133 -21.06 3.49 2.88
CA VAL A 133 -20.56 2.27 3.56
C VAL A 133 -21.68 1.28 3.92
N PRO A 134 -22.87 1.69 4.41
CA PRO A 134 -23.95 0.75 4.71
C PRO A 134 -24.52 0.01 3.50
N LYS A 135 -24.24 0.46 2.27
CA LYS A 135 -24.66 -0.21 1.04
C LYS A 135 -23.73 -1.35 0.61
N ILE A 136 -22.61 -1.56 1.33
CA ILE A 136 -21.71 -2.67 1.07
C ILE A 136 -22.41 -3.96 1.54
N ASN A 137 -22.90 -4.76 0.59
CA ASN A 137 -23.37 -6.11 0.86
C ASN A 137 -22.16 -7.03 0.98
N LEU A 138 -22.04 -7.71 2.12
CA LEU A 138 -21.05 -8.75 2.35
C LEU A 138 -21.71 -10.08 2.03
N ASP A 139 -21.34 -10.67 0.90
CA ASP A 139 -21.85 -11.98 0.47
C ASP A 139 -20.67 -12.90 0.12
N ASP A 140 -20.68 -14.12 0.67
CA ASP A 140 -19.61 -15.11 0.51
C ASP A 140 -19.96 -16.13 -0.59
N ARG A 141 -20.35 -15.62 -1.77
CA ARG A 141 -20.68 -16.46 -2.93
C ARG A 141 -19.42 -16.91 -3.66
N TRP A 142 -18.95 -18.10 -3.31
CA TRP A 142 -17.77 -18.72 -3.93
C TRP A 142 -17.84 -18.86 -5.46
N VAL A 143 -19.03 -19.06 -6.01
CA VAL A 143 -19.24 -19.20 -7.47
C VAL A 143 -18.88 -17.91 -8.20
N ASP A 144 -19.16 -16.76 -7.59
CA ASP A 144 -18.93 -15.44 -8.18
C ASP A 144 -17.43 -15.09 -8.26
N TYR A 145 -16.56 -15.82 -7.56
CA TYR A 145 -15.09 -15.69 -7.68
C TYR A 145 -14.55 -16.24 -9.00
N PHE A 146 -15.29 -17.12 -9.68
CA PHE A 146 -14.91 -17.64 -10.98
C PHE A 146 -15.35 -16.67 -12.09
N ALA A 147 -14.62 -16.57 -13.19
CA ALA A 147 -15.06 -15.76 -14.33
C ALA A 147 -16.21 -16.44 -15.07
N GLU A 148 -17.13 -15.65 -15.67
CA GLU A 148 -18.28 -16.17 -16.45
C GLU A 148 -17.86 -17.04 -17.65
N SER A 149 -16.60 -16.94 -18.08
CA SER A 149 -16.03 -17.76 -19.15
C SER A 149 -15.73 -19.21 -18.74
N ILE A 150 -15.79 -19.54 -17.45
CA ILE A 150 -15.48 -20.88 -16.93
C ILE A 150 -16.75 -21.70 -16.91
N SER A 151 -16.74 -22.90 -17.53
CA SER A 151 -17.93 -23.77 -17.62
C SER A 151 -18.54 -24.06 -16.25
N PHE A 152 -17.72 -24.29 -15.22
CA PHE A 152 -18.17 -24.47 -13.85
C PHE A 152 -19.05 -23.31 -13.33
N ARG A 153 -18.73 -22.05 -13.66
CA ARG A 153 -19.56 -20.90 -13.26
C ARG A 153 -20.89 -20.92 -13.98
N THR A 154 -20.89 -21.04 -15.31
CA THR A 154 -22.11 -21.05 -16.12
C THR A 154 -23.04 -22.21 -15.78
N ASP A 155 -22.48 -23.41 -15.58
CA ASP A 155 -23.23 -24.61 -15.20
C ASP A 155 -23.86 -24.45 -13.80
N THR A 156 -23.12 -23.85 -12.87
CA THR A 156 -23.61 -23.60 -11.50
C THR A 156 -24.67 -22.50 -11.47
N ASP A 157 -24.48 -21.42 -12.24
CA ASP A 157 -25.47 -20.35 -12.38
C ASP A 157 -26.78 -20.89 -12.96
N PHE A 158 -26.72 -21.77 -13.98
CA PHE A 158 -27.90 -22.45 -14.51
C PHE A 158 -28.64 -23.29 -13.45
N VAL A 159 -27.91 -24.02 -12.60
CA VAL A 159 -28.50 -24.81 -11.50
C VAL A 159 -29.12 -23.90 -10.43
N VAL A 160 -28.56 -22.71 -10.21
CA VAL A 160 -29.12 -21.71 -9.28
C VAL A 160 -30.39 -21.07 -9.82
N ASP A 161 -30.42 -20.71 -11.11
CA ASP A 161 -31.53 -19.99 -11.72
C ASP A 161 -32.71 -20.90 -12.11
N GLU A 162 -32.44 -22.11 -12.62
CA GLU A 162 -33.46 -23.00 -13.19
C GLU A 162 -33.86 -24.16 -12.26
N LEU A 163 -33.04 -24.47 -11.24
CA LEU A 163 -33.29 -25.58 -10.31
C LEU A 163 -33.39 -25.06 -8.86
N THR A 164 -33.03 -25.89 -7.88
CA THR A 164 -33.14 -25.56 -6.45
C THR A 164 -31.91 -24.82 -5.89
N GLY A 165 -30.91 -24.53 -6.73
CA GLY A 165 -29.62 -24.00 -6.30
C GLY A 165 -28.74 -24.99 -5.54
N ILE A 166 -27.52 -24.53 -5.24
CA ILE A 166 -26.46 -25.35 -4.62
C ILE A 166 -26.27 -25.10 -3.11
N TYR A 167 -26.94 -24.09 -2.55
CA TYR A 167 -26.82 -23.72 -1.14
C TYR A 167 -27.97 -24.36 -0.33
N THR A 168 -27.64 -25.34 0.50
CA THR A 168 -28.59 -26.00 1.41
C THR A 168 -28.48 -25.46 2.82
N LEU A 169 -29.62 -25.38 3.51
CA LEU A 169 -29.70 -24.89 4.89
C LEU A 169 -29.95 -26.08 5.82
N GLU A 170 -28.89 -26.52 6.53
CA GLU A 170 -28.95 -27.68 7.42
C GLU A 170 -29.14 -27.22 8.87
N TYR A 171 -30.18 -27.76 9.52
CA TYR A 171 -30.45 -27.51 10.94
C TYR A 171 -30.09 -28.76 11.75
N SER A 172 -29.07 -28.66 12.61
CA SER A 172 -28.74 -29.70 13.57
C SER A 172 -29.52 -29.48 14.87
N ILE A 173 -30.38 -30.43 15.24
CA ILE A 173 -31.13 -30.39 16.49
C ILE A 173 -30.43 -31.34 17.47
N THR A 174 -29.84 -30.80 18.54
CA THR A 174 -29.22 -31.61 19.59
C THR A 174 -30.30 -32.37 20.36
N ALA A 175 -30.31 -33.70 20.27
CA ALA A 175 -31.18 -34.55 21.07
C ALA A 175 -30.78 -34.46 22.56
N LYS A 176 -31.79 -34.30 23.42
CA LYS A 176 -31.65 -34.06 24.87
C LYS A 176 -31.37 -35.34 25.65
#